data_AF-A0A536TIB8-F1
#
_entry.id   AF-A0A536TIB8-F1
#
_cell.length_a   1.000
_cell.length_b   1.000
_cell.length_c   1.000
_cell.angle_alpha   90.00
_cell.angle_beta   90.00
_cell.angle_gamma   90.00
#
_symmetry.space_group_name_H-M   'P 1'
#
loop_
_entity.id
_entity.type
_entity.pdbx_description
1 polymer ?
#
loop_
_entity_poly.entity_id
_entity_poly.type
_entity_poly.pdbx_seq_one_letter_code
_entity_poly.pdbx_strand_id
1 'polypeptide(L)'
;MWESVDAAATAIYAEQTLPGPTGESNVLSLHPRGRVACIATDDHALQAQLRLAAATGNIALLARSERAERIAAQTGARYEIVADALAAAPDAVLFAGSDQHAREIRKLLATREGPIVPMLVVDADRHGDPMRLVYERTLTINTTASGGNASLLSLAEDAP
;
A
#
# COMPACT_ATOMS: atom_id res chain seq x y z
N MET A 1 -2.70 -22.25 -0.63
CA MET A 1 -2.46 -21.12 -1.56
C MET A 1 -2.69 -19.75 -0.91
N TRP A 2 -3.14 -19.66 0.35
CA TRP A 2 -3.31 -18.40 1.11
C TRP A 2 -2.06 -18.04 1.95
N GLU A 3 -1.24 -19.03 2.34
CA GLU A 3 0.07 -18.80 3.00
C GLU A 3 1.02 -17.87 2.20
N SER A 4 0.85 -17.82 0.87
CA SER A 4 1.69 -17.00 -0.02
C SER A 4 1.42 -15.50 0.08
N VAL A 5 0.22 -15.08 0.50
CA VAL A 5 -0.16 -13.66 0.50
C VAL A 5 0.31 -12.98 1.80
N ASP A 6 0.20 -13.70 2.93
CA ASP A 6 0.69 -13.25 4.24
C ASP A 6 2.23 -13.17 4.29
N ALA A 7 2.93 -14.13 3.67
CA ALA A 7 4.39 -14.11 3.58
C ALA A 7 4.90 -12.92 2.75
N ALA A 8 4.22 -12.59 1.64
CA ALA A 8 4.57 -11.45 0.80
C ALA A 8 4.27 -10.11 1.50
N ALA A 9 3.14 -9.99 2.18
CA ALA A 9 2.82 -8.82 3.01
C ALA A 9 3.87 -8.62 4.11
N THR A 10 4.29 -9.71 4.77
CA THR A 10 5.30 -9.67 5.83
C THR A 10 6.67 -9.16 5.33
N ALA A 11 7.09 -9.55 4.13
CA ALA A 11 8.36 -9.11 3.56
C ALA A 11 8.37 -7.62 3.17
N ILE A 12 7.24 -7.10 2.67
CA ILE A 12 7.10 -5.67 2.33
C ILE A 12 7.27 -4.80 3.57
N TYR A 13 6.77 -5.23 4.73
CA TYR A 13 6.77 -4.42 5.94
C TYR A 13 7.99 -4.60 6.86
N ALA A 14 9.06 -5.22 6.37
CA ALA A 14 10.30 -5.31 7.13
C ALA A 14 10.88 -3.91 7.37
N GLU A 15 11.10 -3.56 8.64
CA GLU A 15 11.73 -2.31 9.03
C GLU A 15 13.20 -2.29 8.61
N GLN A 16 13.67 -1.11 8.20
CA GLN A 16 15.04 -0.87 7.78
C GLN A 16 15.68 0.19 8.66
N THR A 17 16.69 -0.19 9.42
CA THR A 17 17.54 0.78 10.12
C THR A 17 18.33 1.58 9.09
N LEU A 18 18.16 2.90 9.11
CA LEU A 18 18.89 3.82 8.24
C LEU A 18 20.17 4.29 8.92
N PRO A 19 21.24 4.58 8.14
CA PRO A 19 22.43 5.22 8.69
C PRO A 19 22.09 6.59 9.27
N GLY A 20 22.75 6.97 10.35
CA GLY A 20 22.53 8.25 11.04
C GLY A 20 23.71 8.62 11.95
N PRO A 21 23.69 9.84 12.51
CA PRO A 21 24.70 10.26 13.47
C PRO A 21 24.61 9.45 14.77
N THR A 22 25.67 9.47 15.56
CA THR A 22 25.60 8.92 16.93
C THR A 22 24.58 9.70 17.75
N GLY A 23 23.84 8.99 18.60
CA GLY A 23 22.79 9.61 19.42
C GLY A 23 21.44 9.74 18.72
N GLU A 24 21.29 9.11 17.55
CA GLU A 24 20.06 9.04 16.79
C GLU A 24 19.78 7.59 16.39
N SER A 25 18.50 7.21 16.39
CA SER A 25 18.02 5.97 15.78
C SER A 25 17.04 6.34 14.67
N ASN A 26 17.30 5.87 13.44
CA ASN A 26 16.47 6.10 12.28
C ASN A 26 15.95 4.78 11.74
N VAL A 27 14.63 4.63 11.68
CA VAL A 27 13.97 3.43 11.17
C VAL A 27 13.01 3.82 10.06
N LEU A 28 13.20 3.26 8.87
CA LEU A 28 12.27 3.30 7.76
C LEU A 28 11.33 2.09 7.85
N SER A 29 10.03 2.33 7.75
CA SER A 29 9.00 1.29 7.72
C SER A 29 8.02 1.59 6.57
N LEU A 30 7.45 0.53 5.99
CA LEU A 30 6.39 0.64 5.00
C LEU A 30 5.04 0.36 5.67
N HIS A 31 3.99 0.99 5.16
CA HIS A 31 2.62 0.84 5.68
C HIS A 31 1.61 0.79 4.53
N PRO A 32 0.48 0.09 4.66
CA PRO A 32 -0.58 0.10 3.66
C PRO A 32 -1.03 1.53 3.33
N ARG A 33 -1.23 1.81 2.04
CA ARG A 33 -1.66 3.14 1.59
C ARG A 33 -3.06 3.53 2.08
N GLY A 34 -3.94 2.56 2.28
CA GLY A 34 -5.29 2.78 2.81
C GLY A 34 -6.35 2.08 1.95
N ARG A 35 -7.26 2.87 1.38
CA ARG A 35 -8.42 2.41 0.60
C ARG A 35 -8.11 2.49 -0.90
N VAL A 36 -8.27 1.38 -1.61
CA VAL A 36 -7.86 1.25 -3.01
C VAL A 36 -9.09 0.91 -3.86
N ALA A 37 -9.47 1.79 -4.79
CA ALA A 37 -10.54 1.50 -5.73
C ALA A 37 -10.10 0.44 -6.74
N CYS A 38 -10.84 -0.67 -6.85
CA CYS A 38 -10.61 -1.71 -7.85
C CYS A 38 -11.68 -1.63 -8.94
N ILE A 39 -11.26 -1.28 -10.15
CA ILE A 39 -12.12 -1.04 -11.31
C ILE A 39 -11.66 -1.95 -12.44
N ALA A 40 -12.48 -2.95 -12.78
CA ALA A 40 -12.15 -3.92 -13.82
C ALA A 40 -13.40 -4.44 -14.53
N THR A 41 -13.28 -4.69 -15.84
CA THR A 41 -14.37 -5.18 -16.69
C THR A 41 -14.45 -6.71 -16.79
N ASP A 42 -13.39 -7.45 -16.45
CA ASP A 42 -13.36 -8.92 -16.43
C ASP A 42 -12.96 -9.49 -15.04
N ASP A 43 -13.39 -10.74 -14.78
CA ASP A 43 -13.29 -11.35 -13.45
C ASP A 43 -11.82 -11.59 -13.03
N HIS A 44 -10.96 -11.92 -13.99
CA HIS A 44 -9.54 -12.20 -13.73
C HIS A 44 -8.79 -10.93 -13.34
N ALA A 45 -9.02 -9.82 -14.03
CA ALA A 45 -8.45 -8.54 -13.66
C ALA A 45 -8.92 -8.07 -12.28
N LEU A 46 -10.22 -8.20 -11.96
CA LEU A 46 -10.70 -7.85 -10.63
C LEU A 46 -10.06 -8.72 -9.54
N GLN A 47 -9.90 -10.03 -9.80
CA GLN A 47 -9.23 -10.93 -8.88
C GLN A 47 -7.74 -10.56 -8.68
N ALA A 48 -7.03 -10.17 -9.74
CA ALA A 48 -5.65 -9.70 -9.66
C ALA A 48 -5.53 -8.42 -8.81
N GLN A 49 -6.44 -7.46 -9.02
CA GLN A 49 -6.48 -6.21 -8.25
C GLN A 49 -6.74 -6.46 -6.75
N LEU A 50 -7.68 -7.35 -6.43
CA LEU A 50 -7.98 -7.71 -5.03
C LEU A 50 -6.80 -8.43 -4.36
N ARG A 51 -6.11 -9.32 -5.08
CA ARG A 51 -4.90 -9.99 -4.57
C ARG A 51 -3.78 -8.98 -4.30
N LEU A 52 -3.58 -8.02 -5.20
CA LEU A 52 -2.58 -6.97 -5.00
C LEU A 52 -2.93 -6.08 -3.81
N ALA A 53 -4.19 -5.67 -3.67
CA ALA A 53 -4.65 -4.91 -2.50
C ALA A 53 -4.44 -5.69 -1.19
N ALA A 54 -4.77 -6.99 -1.18
CA ALA A 54 -4.55 -7.86 -0.02
C ALA A 54 -3.07 -8.03 0.32
N ALA A 55 -2.22 -8.30 -0.68
CA ALA A 55 -0.77 -8.47 -0.51
C ALA A 55 -0.06 -7.20 0.02
N THR A 56 -0.69 -6.04 -0.15
CA THR A 56 -0.22 -4.73 0.31
C THR A 56 -1.05 -4.18 1.47
N GLY A 57 -1.79 -5.05 2.16
CA GLY A 57 -2.54 -4.71 3.37
C GLY A 57 -3.61 -3.63 3.17
N ASN A 58 -4.02 -3.33 1.95
CA ASN A 58 -5.01 -2.29 1.65
C ASN A 58 -6.45 -2.81 1.76
N ILE A 59 -7.40 -1.89 1.86
CA ILE A 59 -8.85 -2.18 1.79
C ILE A 59 -9.33 -1.89 0.38
N ALA A 60 -9.88 -2.89 -0.31
CA ALA A 60 -10.42 -2.71 -1.66
C ALA A 60 -11.80 -2.03 -1.63
N LEU A 61 -11.99 -0.98 -2.42
CA LEU A 61 -13.30 -0.36 -2.67
C LEU A 61 -13.89 -0.91 -3.95
N LEU A 62 -15.08 -1.50 -3.84
CA LEU A 62 -15.77 -2.14 -4.96
C LEU A 62 -17.14 -1.49 -5.17
N ALA A 63 -17.44 -1.13 -6.41
CA ALA A 63 -18.78 -0.72 -6.78
C ALA A 63 -19.76 -1.90 -6.62
N ARG A 64 -20.93 -1.65 -6.01
CA ARG A 64 -21.93 -2.67 -5.73
C ARG A 64 -22.36 -3.43 -6.98
N SER A 65 -22.09 -4.73 -7.00
CA SER A 65 -22.57 -5.68 -8.01
C SER A 65 -22.45 -7.11 -7.49
N GLU A 66 -23.31 -8.01 -7.94
CA GLU A 66 -23.22 -9.45 -7.60
C GLU A 66 -21.85 -10.03 -7.98
N ARG A 67 -21.30 -9.57 -9.10
CA ARG A 67 -19.97 -9.98 -9.56
C ARG A 67 -18.88 -9.59 -8.56
N ALA A 68 -18.88 -8.34 -8.10
CA ALA A 68 -17.88 -7.85 -7.15
C ALA A 68 -17.95 -8.65 -5.83
N GLU A 69 -19.14 -8.89 -5.31
CA GLU A 69 -19.34 -9.64 -4.06
C GLU A 69 -18.87 -11.10 -4.19
N ARG A 70 -19.21 -11.79 -5.29
CA ARG A 70 -18.73 -13.16 -5.55
C ARG A 70 -17.22 -13.23 -5.64
N ILE A 71 -16.58 -12.33 -6.39
CA ILE A 71 -15.12 -12.36 -6.60
C ILE A 71 -14.42 -12.01 -5.29
N ALA A 72 -14.90 -11.03 -4.55
CA ALA A 72 -14.31 -10.64 -3.26
C ALA A 72 -14.35 -11.77 -2.23
N ALA A 73 -15.44 -12.54 -2.19
CA ALA A 73 -15.56 -13.71 -1.32
C ALA A 73 -14.52 -14.82 -1.62
N GLN A 74 -13.90 -14.80 -2.80
CA GLN A 74 -12.92 -15.82 -3.22
C GLN A 74 -11.46 -15.41 -2.99
N THR A 75 -11.16 -14.14 -2.70
CA THR A 75 -9.78 -13.63 -2.64
C THR A 75 -9.22 -13.50 -1.23
N GLY A 76 -10.07 -13.48 -0.20
CA GLY A 76 -9.65 -13.20 1.18
C GLY A 76 -9.22 -11.75 1.42
N ALA A 77 -9.42 -10.85 0.44
CA ALA A 77 -9.11 -9.44 0.58
C ALA A 77 -10.04 -8.76 1.59
N ARG A 78 -9.56 -7.73 2.30
CA ARG A 78 -10.44 -6.79 3.00
C ARG A 78 -11.09 -5.88 1.96
N TYR A 79 -12.42 -5.74 1.99
CA TYR A 79 -13.13 -4.92 1.03
C TYR A 79 -14.32 -4.17 1.64
N GLU A 80 -14.70 -3.08 0.98
CA GLU A 80 -15.92 -2.31 1.22
C GLU A 80 -16.73 -2.24 -0.08
N ILE A 81 -18.03 -2.55 0.02
CA ILE A 81 -18.97 -2.35 -1.08
C ILE A 81 -19.54 -0.93 -1.00
N VAL A 82 -19.27 -0.12 -2.02
CA VAL A 82 -19.69 1.29 -2.11
C VAL A 82 -20.54 1.53 -3.36
N ALA A 83 -21.25 2.66 -3.39
CA ALA A 83 -22.04 3.05 -4.57
C ALA A 83 -21.13 3.39 -5.76
N ASP A 84 -20.06 4.13 -5.51
CA ASP A 84 -19.05 4.51 -6.50
C ASP A 84 -17.67 4.52 -5.83
N ALA A 85 -16.76 3.67 -6.34
CA ALA A 85 -15.42 3.49 -5.79
C ALA A 85 -14.52 4.73 -5.97
N LEU A 86 -14.73 5.53 -7.03
CA LEU A 86 -13.97 6.77 -7.28
C LEU A 86 -14.52 7.93 -6.44
N ALA A 87 -15.84 7.99 -6.23
CA ALA A 87 -16.47 8.99 -5.38
C ALA A 87 -16.14 8.76 -3.89
N ALA A 88 -15.90 7.52 -3.48
CA ALA A 88 -15.59 7.13 -2.11
C ALA A 88 -14.21 7.59 -1.58
N ALA A 89 -13.53 8.50 -2.27
CA ALA A 89 -12.22 9.05 -1.91
C ALA A 89 -11.14 7.97 -1.68
N PRO A 90 -10.78 7.21 -2.74
CA PRO A 90 -9.70 6.23 -2.64
C PRO A 90 -8.34 6.90 -2.53
N ASP A 91 -7.42 6.25 -1.82
CA ASP A 91 -6.01 6.62 -1.72
C ASP A 91 -5.19 6.12 -2.91
N ALA A 92 -5.71 5.14 -3.65
CA ALA A 92 -5.15 4.62 -4.91
C ALA A 92 -6.23 4.02 -5.81
N VAL A 93 -5.98 3.93 -7.11
CA VAL A 93 -6.87 3.26 -8.07
C VAL A 93 -6.12 2.15 -8.80
N LEU A 94 -6.68 0.94 -8.79
CA LEU A 94 -6.31 -0.15 -9.67
C LEU A 94 -7.36 -0.25 -10.79
N PHE A 95 -6.89 -0.23 -12.03
CA PHE A 95 -7.75 -0.14 -13.20
C PHE A 95 -7.42 -1.20 -14.25
N ALA A 96 -8.43 -1.82 -14.83
CA ALA A 96 -8.35 -2.61 -16.05
C ALA A 96 -9.49 -2.22 -17.00
N GLY A 97 -9.13 -1.87 -18.22
CA GLY A 97 -10.07 -1.42 -19.25
C GLY A 97 -9.34 -0.71 -20.39
N SER A 98 -10.09 0.02 -21.21
CA SER A 98 -9.53 0.73 -22.36
C SER A 98 -8.71 1.96 -21.97
N ASP A 99 -7.77 2.36 -22.82
CA ASP A 99 -6.98 3.59 -22.64
C ASP A 99 -7.85 4.84 -22.60
N GLN A 100 -8.98 4.83 -23.31
CA GLN A 100 -9.93 5.94 -23.30
C GLN A 100 -10.57 6.09 -21.92
N HIS A 101 -11.05 5.00 -21.33
CA HIS A 101 -11.63 5.02 -19.99
C HIS A 101 -10.57 5.34 -18.92
N ALA A 102 -9.34 4.84 -19.08
CA ALA A 102 -8.21 5.22 -18.23
C ALA A 102 -7.92 6.74 -18.28
N ARG A 103 -8.01 7.37 -19.46
CA ARG A 103 -7.86 8.83 -19.60
C ARG A 103 -8.98 9.59 -18.91
N GLU A 104 -10.21 9.11 -18.99
CA GLU A 104 -11.37 9.72 -18.33
C GLU A 104 -11.24 9.66 -16.81
N ILE A 105 -10.87 8.51 -16.24
CA ILE A 105 -10.62 8.37 -14.80
C ILE A 105 -9.47 9.27 -14.36
N ARG A 106 -8.36 9.34 -15.11
CA ARG A 106 -7.26 10.26 -14.77
C ARG A 106 -7.68 11.72 -14.74
N LYS A 107 -8.53 12.14 -15.69
CA LYS A 107 -9.09 13.51 -15.68
C LYS A 107 -9.95 13.73 -14.44
N LEU A 108 -10.83 12.78 -14.10
CA LEU A 108 -11.67 12.86 -12.90
C LEU A 108 -10.83 12.94 -11.61
N LEU A 109 -9.78 12.12 -11.50
CA LEU A 109 -8.87 12.16 -10.35
C LEU A 109 -8.13 13.50 -10.27
N ALA A 110 -7.75 14.08 -11.40
CA ALA A 110 -7.06 15.37 -11.46
C ALA A 110 -7.95 16.57 -11.06
N THR A 111 -9.28 16.44 -11.10
CA THR A 111 -10.20 17.50 -10.64
C THR A 111 -10.52 17.41 -9.15
N ARG A 112 -10.06 16.37 -8.45
CA ARG A 112 -10.32 16.21 -7.02
C ARG A 112 -9.46 17.18 -6.21
N GLU A 113 -10.03 17.71 -5.14
CA GLU A 113 -9.25 18.35 -4.08
C GLU A 113 -8.57 17.28 -3.21
N GLY A 114 -7.40 17.63 -2.68
CA GLY A 114 -6.61 16.75 -1.81
C GLY A 114 -5.39 16.12 -2.51
N PRO A 115 -4.84 15.03 -1.94
CA PRO A 115 -3.62 14.40 -2.45
C PRO A 115 -3.79 13.83 -3.86
N ILE A 116 -2.69 13.78 -4.62
CA ILE A 116 -2.65 13.10 -5.91
C ILE A 116 -2.85 11.60 -5.69
N VAL A 117 -3.94 11.06 -6.26
CA VAL A 117 -4.29 9.65 -6.19
C VAL A 117 -3.57 8.88 -7.31
N PRO A 118 -2.63 7.97 -7.02
CA PRO A 118 -2.00 7.16 -8.05
C PRO A 118 -3.01 6.20 -8.67
N MET A 119 -2.95 6.08 -10.01
CA MET A 119 -3.65 5.05 -10.76
C MET A 119 -2.64 4.06 -11.35
N LEU A 120 -2.87 2.77 -11.14
CA LEU A 120 -2.11 1.66 -11.71
C LEU A 120 -3.01 0.87 -12.66
N VAL A 121 -2.46 0.48 -13.80
CA VAL A 121 -3.14 -0.48 -14.70
C VAL A 121 -2.76 -1.88 -14.25
N VAL A 122 -3.75 -2.63 -13.76
CA VAL A 122 -3.58 -3.98 -13.22
C VAL A 122 -4.66 -4.88 -13.79
N ASP A 123 -4.23 -5.86 -14.57
CA ASP A 123 -5.06 -6.88 -15.22
C ASP A 123 -4.42 -8.27 -15.04
N ALA A 124 -4.92 -9.30 -15.73
CA ALA A 124 -4.42 -10.67 -15.60
C ALA A 124 -2.93 -10.83 -15.99
N ASP A 125 -2.44 -10.00 -16.91
CA ASP A 125 -1.06 -10.07 -17.43
C ASP A 125 -0.16 -8.98 -16.80
N ARG A 126 -0.76 -7.89 -16.33
CA ARG A 126 -0.08 -6.73 -15.74
C ARG A 126 -0.32 -6.69 -14.24
N HIS A 127 0.69 -7.07 -13.47
CA HIS A 127 0.56 -7.30 -12.03
C HIS A 127 0.53 -6.02 -11.17
N GLY A 128 1.00 -4.88 -11.70
CA GLY A 128 1.18 -3.65 -10.92
C GLY A 128 2.38 -3.72 -9.97
N ASP A 129 2.89 -2.55 -9.56
CA ASP A 129 3.99 -2.45 -8.59
C ASP A 129 3.44 -2.31 -7.16
N PRO A 130 3.65 -3.29 -6.26
CA PRO A 130 3.21 -3.24 -4.88
C PRO A 130 3.72 -2.01 -4.11
N MET A 131 4.92 -1.50 -4.45
CA MET A 131 5.52 -0.35 -3.77
C MET A 131 4.73 0.94 -3.98
N ARG A 132 3.89 1.01 -5.02
CA ARG A 132 3.00 2.16 -5.26
C ARG A 132 1.71 2.10 -4.44
N LEU A 133 1.49 1.03 -3.67
CA LEU A 133 0.34 0.82 -2.79
C LEU A 133 0.71 0.80 -1.31
N VAL A 134 1.89 1.32 -0.98
CA VAL A 134 2.32 1.57 0.39
C VAL A 134 2.75 3.03 0.54
N TYR A 135 2.89 3.49 1.78
CA TYR A 135 3.63 4.71 2.10
C TYR A 135 4.84 4.39 2.96
N GLU A 136 5.86 5.23 2.81
CA GLU A 136 7.07 5.20 3.61
C GLU A 136 6.87 6.03 4.88
N ARG A 137 7.35 5.52 6.00
CA ARG A 137 7.41 6.24 7.28
C ARG A 137 8.80 6.09 7.88
N THR A 138 9.47 7.22 8.07
CA THR A 138 10.72 7.30 8.84
C THR A 138 10.44 7.76 10.26
N LEU A 139 10.91 7.00 11.24
CA LEU A 139 10.91 7.36 12.66
C LEU A 139 12.34 7.67 13.10
N THR A 140 12.55 8.91 13.54
CA THR A 140 13.84 9.39 14.06
C THR A 140 13.71 9.66 15.55
N ILE A 141 14.52 8.98 16.36
CA ILE A 141 14.55 9.09 17.81
C ILE A 141 15.89 9.70 18.23
N ASN A 142 15.84 10.86 18.90
CA ASN A 142 17.01 11.39 19.60
C ASN A 142 17.25 10.56 20.88
N THR A 143 18.21 9.65 20.83
CA THR A 143 18.53 8.74 21.94
C THR A 143 19.34 9.41 23.05
N THR A 144 19.83 10.63 22.82
CA THR A 144 20.61 11.42 23.78
C THR A 144 19.80 12.49 24.50
N ALA A 145 18.50 12.57 24.23
CA ALA A 145 17.62 13.61 24.79
C ALA A 145 17.64 13.67 26.34
N SER A 146 18.00 12.58 27.02
CA SER A 146 18.14 12.52 28.48
C SER A 146 19.49 12.99 29.01
N GLY A 147 20.42 13.47 28.17
CA GLY A 147 21.68 14.10 28.59
C GLY A 147 22.96 13.27 28.40
N GLY A 148 22.93 12.19 27.61
CA GLY A 148 24.13 11.39 27.32
C GLY A 148 23.86 10.28 26.30
N ASN A 149 24.91 9.82 25.61
CA ASN A 149 24.83 8.71 24.65
C ASN A 149 25.29 7.40 25.31
N ALA A 150 24.34 6.56 25.72
CA ALA A 150 24.64 5.29 26.37
C ALA A 150 25.52 4.37 25.50
N SER A 151 25.34 4.37 24.18
CA SER A 151 26.15 3.56 23.27
C SER A 151 27.62 4.01 23.19
N LEU A 152 27.91 5.29 23.45
CA LEU A 152 29.30 5.78 23.53
C LEU A 152 29.96 5.43 24.88
N LEU A 153 29.18 5.30 25.95
CA LEU A 153 29.70 4.90 27.26
C LEU A 153 30.17 3.44 27.26
N SER A 154 29.43 2.54 26.59
CA SER A 154 29.83 1.13 26.47
C SER A 154 31.02 0.90 25.54
N LEU A 155 31.23 1.75 24.52
CA LEU A 155 32.40 1.65 23.64
C LEU A 155 33.72 2.00 24.35
N ALA A 156 33.67 2.75 25.45
CA ALA A 156 34.84 3.11 26.24
C ALA A 156 35.27 2.00 27.22
N GLU A 157 34.40 1.04 27.52
CA GLU A 157 34.69 -0.10 28.42
C GLU A 157 35.40 -1.26 27.68
N ASP A 158 35.31 -1.32 26.35
CA ASP A 158 35.93 -2.37 25.51
C ASP A 158 37.30 -1.94 24.90
N ALA A 159 37.84 -0.78 25.29
CA ALA A 159 39.18 -0.36 24.91
C ALA A 159 40.23 -0.96 25.89
N PRO A 160 41.23 -1.72 25.42
CA PRO A 160 42.26 -2.34 26.27
C PRO A 160 43.21 -1.32 26.94
#